data_AF-A0A9E2R206-F1
#
_entry.id   AF-A0A9E2R206-F1
#
_cell.length_a   1.000
_cell.length_b   1.000
_cell.length_c   1.000
_cell.angle_alpha   90.00
_cell.angle_beta   90.00
_cell.angle_gamma   90.00
#
_symmetry.space_group_name_H-M   'P 1'
#
loop_
_entity.id
_entity.type
_entity.pdbx_description
1 polymer ?
#
loop_
_entity_poly.entity_id
_entity_poly.type
_entity_poly.pdbx_seq_one_letter_code
_entity_poly.pdbx_strand_id
1 'polypeptide(L)'
;MTATEQALHQALIDLEQTVASLRTANPKPSLLPLFARIDQLARQLPPDTDPTFRHYLQKKSYEKARRWLQGRDAENQVGNCRHAPE
;
A
#
# COMPACT_ATOMS: atom_id res chain seq x y z
N MET A 1 -2.01 10.80 5.51
CA MET A 1 -1.40 9.81 4.59
C MET A 1 -0.27 10.48 3.82
N THR A 2 0.98 10.03 3.94
CA THR A 2 2.13 10.56 3.19
C THR A 2 2.07 10.20 1.71
N ALA A 3 2.85 10.88 0.85
CA ALA A 3 2.89 10.57 -0.58
C ALA A 3 3.28 9.10 -0.86
N THR A 4 4.20 8.54 -0.08
CA THR A 4 4.63 7.14 -0.20
C THR A 4 3.52 6.17 0.18
N GLU A 5 2.78 6.43 1.26
CA GLU A 5 1.63 5.60 1.67
C GLU A 5 0.49 5.65 0.66
N GLN A 6 0.20 6.82 0.09
CA GLN A 6 -0.79 6.99 -0.97
C GLN A 6 -0.40 6.22 -2.24
N ALA A 7 0.86 6.32 -2.65
CA ALA A 7 1.39 5.56 -3.79
C ALA A 7 1.34 4.05 -3.53
N LEU A 8 1.63 3.61 -2.31
CA LEU A 8 1.51 2.20 -1.92
C LEU A 8 0.05 1.73 -1.95
N HIS A 9 -0.87 2.53 -1.43
CA HIS A 9 -2.30 2.23 -1.46
C HIS A 9 -2.80 2.03 -2.89
N GLN A 10 -2.44 2.95 -3.79
CA GLN A 10 -2.76 2.85 -5.21
C GLN A 10 -2.16 1.59 -5.84
N ALA A 11 -0.89 1.28 -5.55
CA ALA A 11 -0.24 0.07 -6.05
C ALA A 11 -0.91 -1.22 -5.56
N LEU A 12 -1.42 -1.25 -4.32
CA LEU A 12 -2.17 -2.39 -3.77
C LEU A 12 -3.53 -2.54 -4.47
N ILE A 13 -4.23 -1.45 -4.74
CA ILE A 13 -5.50 -1.47 -5.49
C ILE A 13 -5.27 -1.96 -6.93
N ASP A 14 -4.25 -1.43 -7.59
CA ASP A 14 -3.89 -1.79 -8.96
C ASP A 14 -3.54 -3.28 -9.08
N LEU A 15 -2.84 -3.82 -8.08
CA LEU A 15 -2.59 -5.26 -7.96
C LEU A 15 -3.90 -6.06 -7.87
N GLU A 16 -4.82 -5.69 -6.98
CA GLU A 16 -6.12 -6.38 -6.86
C GLU A 16 -6.92 -6.32 -8.17
N GLN A 17 -6.97 -5.15 -8.80
CA GLN A 17 -7.68 -4.94 -10.07
C GLN A 17 -7.05 -5.76 -11.21
N THR A 18 -5.73 -5.81 -11.28
CA THR A 18 -4.99 -6.59 -12.26
C THR A 18 -5.19 -8.09 -12.04
N VAL A 19 -5.20 -8.55 -10.79
CA VAL A 19 -5.52 -9.95 -10.43
C VAL A 19 -6.96 -10.32 -10.78
N ALA A 20 -7.91 -9.42 -10.55
CA ALA A 20 -9.30 -9.61 -10.97
C ALA A 20 -9.43 -9.70 -12.49
N SER A 21 -8.71 -8.83 -13.20
CA SER A 21 -8.72 -8.76 -14.66
C SER A 21 -7.94 -9.90 -15.31
N LEU A 22 -6.93 -10.48 -14.63
CA LEU A 22 -6.17 -11.64 -15.12
C LEU A 22 -7.03 -12.85 -15.45
N ARG A 23 -8.18 -12.98 -14.79
CA ARG A 23 -9.10 -14.09 -15.00
C ARG A 23 -9.80 -14.00 -16.37
N THR A 24 -9.88 -12.80 -16.95
CA THR A 24 -10.58 -12.51 -18.21
C THR A 24 -9.67 -11.91 -19.30
N ALA A 25 -8.50 -11.39 -18.94
CA ALA A 25 -7.59 -10.71 -19.85
C ALA A 25 -6.73 -11.67 -20.67
N ASN A 26 -6.64 -11.40 -21.98
CA ASN A 26 -5.73 -12.05 -22.91
C ASN A 26 -5.07 -10.98 -23.81
N PRO A 27 -3.73 -10.82 -23.78
CA PRO A 27 -2.74 -11.57 -23.01
C PRO A 27 -2.75 -11.25 -21.51
N LYS A 28 -2.24 -12.18 -20.69
CA LYS A 28 -2.18 -12.03 -19.24
C LYS A 28 -1.21 -10.91 -18.84
N PRO A 29 -1.66 -9.85 -18.16
CA PRO A 29 -0.77 -8.82 -17.64
C PRO A 29 0.19 -9.38 -16.58
N SER A 30 1.41 -8.83 -16.52
CA SER A 30 2.44 -9.29 -15.57
C SER A 30 2.27 -8.66 -14.21
N LEU A 31 2.15 -9.48 -13.16
CA LEU A 31 2.07 -9.03 -11.76
C LEU A 31 3.43 -8.72 -11.13
N LEU A 32 4.51 -9.28 -11.68
CA LEU A 32 5.88 -9.08 -11.21
C LEU A 32 6.26 -7.60 -11.01
N PRO A 33 6.04 -6.68 -11.98
CA PRO A 33 6.35 -5.27 -11.80
C PRO A 33 5.51 -4.61 -10.69
N LEU A 34 4.28 -5.07 -10.45
CA LEU A 34 3.43 -4.55 -9.37
C LEU A 34 3.98 -4.93 -8.00
N PHE A 35 4.38 -6.20 -7.81
CA PHE A 35 5.03 -6.63 -6.57
C PHE A 35 6.35 -5.89 -6.32
N ALA A 36 7.18 -5.72 -7.35
CA ALA A 36 8.43 -4.97 -7.24
C ALA A 36 8.20 -3.51 -6.84
N ARG A 37 7.17 -2.86 -7.42
CA ARG A 37 6.79 -1.50 -7.06
C ARG A 37 6.32 -1.37 -5.62
N ILE A 38 5.49 -2.32 -5.15
CA ILE A 38 5.04 -2.35 -3.74
C ILE A 38 6.22 -2.53 -2.80
N ASP A 39 7.15 -3.44 -3.11
CA ASP A 39 8.33 -3.69 -2.27
C ASP A 39 9.26 -2.46 -2.22
N GLN A 40 9.49 -1.79 -3.35
CA GLN A 40 10.26 -0.55 -3.39
C GLN A 40 9.63 0.55 -2.53
N LEU A 41 8.32 0.78 -2.69
CA LEU A 41 7.58 1.77 -1.91
C LEU A 41 7.57 1.40 -0.42
N ALA A 42 7.48 0.11 -0.08
CA ALA A 42 7.55 -0.38 1.29
C ALA A 42 8.90 -0.07 1.95
N ARG A 43 10.00 -0.13 1.20
CA ARG A 43 11.34 0.26 1.67
C ARG A 43 11.49 1.77 1.86
N GLN A 44 10.74 2.57 1.10
CA GLN A 44 10.70 4.02 1.20
C GLN A 44 9.73 4.53 2.29
N LEU A 45 9.05 3.64 3.01
CA LEU A 45 8.16 4.02 4.09
C LEU A 45 8.94 4.72 5.22
N PRO A 46 8.42 5.85 5.74
CA PRO A 46 9.06 6.55 6.84
C PRO A 46 9.18 5.66 8.07
N PRO A 47 10.18 5.89 8.95
CA PRO A 47 10.38 5.12 10.17
C PRO A 47 9.21 5.23 11.15
N ASP A 48 8.42 6.31 11.05
CA ASP A 48 7.16 6.52 11.79
C ASP A 48 6.03 5.58 11.35
N THR A 49 6.24 4.83 10.26
CA THR A 49 5.25 3.86 9.78
C THR A 49 5.11 2.69 10.74
N ASP A 50 3.87 2.35 11.04
CA ASP A 50 3.52 1.31 12.00
C ASP A 50 4.17 -0.05 11.66
N PRO A 51 4.78 -0.74 12.64
CA PRO A 51 5.41 -2.04 12.43
C PRO A 51 4.41 -3.12 11.99
N THR A 52 3.13 -3.01 12.37
CA THR A 52 2.06 -3.93 11.95
C THR A 52 1.86 -3.86 10.43
N PHE A 53 1.91 -2.65 9.88
CA PHE A 53 1.76 -2.44 8.45
C PHE A 53 2.94 -3.04 7.66
N ARG A 54 4.17 -2.79 8.12
CA ARG A 54 5.37 -3.44 7.57
C ARG A 54 5.28 -4.96 7.65
N HIS A 55 4.72 -5.51 8.73
CA HIS A 55 4.49 -6.94 8.88
C HIS A 55 3.51 -7.48 7.83
N TYR A 56 2.41 -6.78 7.55
CA TYR A 56 1.46 -7.19 6.50
C TYR A 56 2.09 -7.25 5.11
N LEU A 57 2.96 -6.28 4.79
CA LEU A 57 3.70 -6.25 3.51
C LEU A 57 4.67 -7.44 3.40
N GLN A 58 5.44 -7.73 4.46
CA GLN A 58 6.35 -8.89 4.50
C GLN A 58 5.61 -10.23 4.40
N LYS A 59 4.43 -10.35 5.02
CA LYS A 59 3.57 -11.53 4.94
C LYS A 59 2.81 -11.65 3.61
N LYS A 60 3.03 -10.73 2.66
CA LYS A 60 2.26 -10.62 1.40
C LYS A 60 0.76 -10.52 1.62
N SER A 61 0.33 -10.03 2.78
CA SER A 61 -1.08 -9.80 3.12
C SER A 61 -1.51 -8.42 2.60
N TYR A 62 -1.50 -8.27 1.27
CA TYR A 62 -1.80 -7.01 0.58
C TYR A 62 -3.21 -6.51 0.87
N GLU A 63 -4.19 -7.40 0.99
CA GLU A 63 -5.57 -7.04 1.37
C GLU A 63 -5.64 -6.42 2.77
N LYS A 64 -4.88 -6.95 3.74
CA LYS A 64 -4.82 -6.42 5.11
C LYS A 64 -4.07 -5.09 5.13
N ALA A 65 -2.97 -4.99 4.39
CA ALA A 65 -2.22 -3.75 4.23
C ALA A 65 -3.13 -2.64 3.67
N ARG A 66 -3.95 -2.96 2.65
CA ARG A 66 -4.92 -2.02 2.09
C ARG A 66 -5.98 -1.60 3.10
N ARG A 67 -6.60 -2.55 3.83
CA ARG A 67 -7.58 -2.21 4.88
C ARG A 67 -6.97 -1.34 5.99
N TRP A 68 -5.73 -1.64 6.36
CA TRP A 68 -5.01 -0.86 7.35
C TRP A 68 -4.79 0.59 6.88
N LEU A 69 -4.40 0.77 5.61
CA LEU A 69 -4.29 2.10 4.99
C LEU A 69 -5.63 2.81 4.86
N GLN A 70 -6.72 2.11 4.51
CA GLN A 70 -8.07 2.68 4.45
C GLN A 70 -8.55 3.15 5.83
N GLY A 71 -8.31 2.37 6.88
CA GLY A 71 -8.64 2.75 8.25
C GLY A 71 -7.84 3.96 8.73
N ARG A 72 -6.54 4.02 8.38
CA ARG A 72 -5.72 5.19 8.65
C ARG A 72 -6.08 6.39 7.79
N ASP A 73 -6.51 6.23 6.55
CA ASP A 73 -6.95 7.36 5.72
C ASP A 73 -8.21 7.98 6.34
N ALA A 74 -9.20 7.17 6.71
CA ALA A 74 -10.40 7.63 7.40
C ALA A 74 -10.10 8.32 8.75
N GLU A 75 -9.16 7.79 9.56
CA GLU A 75 -8.72 8.45 10.81
C GLU A 75 -7.82 9.69 10.58
N ASN A 76 -6.88 9.64 9.63
CA ASN A 76 -5.97 10.75 9.32
C ASN A 76 -6.66 11.91 8.57
N GLN A 77 -7.77 11.67 7.88
CA GLN A 77 -8.58 12.74 7.29
C GLN A 77 -9.27 13.59 8.37
N VAL A 78 -9.51 13.04 9.57
CA VAL A 78 -10.16 13.74 10.69
C VAL A 78 -9.16 14.23 11.74
N GLY A 79 -7.94 13.68 11.79
CA GLY A 79 -6.94 14.07 12.78
C GLY A 79 -5.50 14.05 12.28
N ASN A 80 -4.84 15.20 12.42
CA ASN A 80 -3.43 15.30 12.79
C ASN A 80 -2.35 15.27 11.69
N CYS A 81 -2.28 16.35 10.90
CA CYS A 81 -0.99 16.90 10.49
C CYS A 81 -0.43 17.77 11.64
N ARG A 82 0.11 17.15 12.70
CA ARG A 82 0.96 17.81 13.70
C ARG A 82 2.04 16.85 14.17
N HIS A 83 3.15 16.78 13.43
CA HIS A 83 4.43 16.42 14.03
C HIS A 83 5.59 17.00 13.20
N ALA A 84 6.18 18.07 13.71
CA ALA A 84 7.59 18.40 13.58
C ALA A 84 7.93 19.41 14.69
N PRO A 85 8.57 19.00 15.79
CA PRO A 85 9.42 19.87 16.57
C PRO A 85 10.87 19.66 16.12
N GLU A 86 11.50 20.71 15.61
CA GLU A 86 12.90 21.06 15.86
C GLU A 86 13.12 22.53 15.53
#